data_AF-A0A524P0I6-F1
#
_entry.id   AF-A0A524P0I6-F1
#
_cell.length_a   1.000
_cell.length_b   1.000
_cell.length_c   1.000
_cell.angle_alpha   90.00
_cell.angle_beta   90.00
_cell.angle_gamma   90.00
#
_symmetry.space_group_name_H-M   'P 1'
#
loop_
_entity.id
_entity.type
_entity.pdbx_description
1 polymer ?
#
loop_
_entity_poly.entity_id
_entity_poly.type
_entity_poly.pdbx_seq_one_letter_code
_entity_poly.pdbx_strand_id
1 'polypeptide(L)'
;MQLYSQHEYSGDSGIVTMTSGPINIASYYTGADDSIYTILLLSAQEDGEIYEDGLSEITRTITANIHTNTLDAILPVLFQRLSVYPTLNDEQKLALIFGSTLKRAIITRLRDDVAVSKSELNIWLKDQYREGFFDIEVELNSLVKIGIVKVISIQGQPSDMVFLVNDILVLRIPSRELISDPVDHHLPESLKSAYFTEVKAYFQEYHPNESDNITLCENVLLEPQAYEVLKLIRQAMVTRNDIEKLRKKGVDDIDKVLRILWDNKLLVILQDEHGNEYYCLTADVVLKKIFPEYHIDTIKHQYQTRSQSPDVLHQALEIIKERYYEMQREAKTKKAIA
;
A
#
# COMPACT_ATOMS: atom_id res chain seq x y z
N MET A 1 22.48 -7.35 26.06
CA MET A 1 22.42 -6.20 26.97
C MET A 1 22.43 -4.86 26.21
N GLN A 2 23.22 -4.70 25.12
CA GLN A 2 23.29 -3.44 24.36
C GLN A 2 21.99 -3.02 23.64
N LEU A 3 21.24 -3.96 23.05
CA LEU A 3 19.98 -3.66 22.35
C LEU A 3 18.91 -3.12 23.31
N TYR A 4 18.71 -3.81 24.43
CA TYR A 4 17.81 -3.38 25.49
C TYR A 4 18.18 -1.99 26.02
N SER A 5 19.47 -1.75 26.32
CA SER A 5 19.89 -0.43 26.83
C SER A 5 19.66 0.71 25.83
N GLN A 6 19.66 0.43 24.52
CA GLN A 6 19.41 1.46 23.51
C GLN A 6 17.93 1.86 23.43
N HIS A 7 17.03 0.88 23.49
CA HIS A 7 15.59 1.15 23.56
C HIS A 7 15.19 1.80 24.90
N GLU A 8 15.64 1.23 26.02
CA GLU A 8 15.34 1.70 27.39
C GLU A 8 15.91 3.11 27.67
N TYR A 9 16.94 3.56 26.94
CA TYR A 9 17.44 4.93 27.09
C TYR A 9 16.42 5.97 26.60
N SER A 10 15.63 5.63 25.57
CA SER A 10 14.55 6.49 25.06
C SER A 10 13.24 6.27 25.82
N GLY A 11 12.90 5.02 26.15
CA GLY A 11 11.60 4.64 26.72
C GLY A 11 10.43 4.72 25.73
N ASP A 12 10.63 5.39 24.59
CA ASP A 12 9.65 5.58 23.52
C ASP A 12 9.65 4.38 22.55
N SER A 13 8.55 4.21 21.82
CA SER A 13 8.50 3.25 20.72
C SER A 13 9.39 3.69 19.56
N GLY A 14 9.89 2.71 18.80
CA GLY A 14 10.67 3.00 17.60
C GLY A 14 11.63 1.89 17.20
N ILE A 15 12.38 2.15 16.14
CA ILE A 15 13.40 1.25 15.61
C ILE A 15 14.79 1.58 16.19
N VAL A 16 15.55 0.54 16.47
CA VAL A 16 16.99 0.59 16.72
C VAL A 16 17.69 -0.37 15.76
N THR A 17 18.70 0.13 15.06
CA THR A 17 19.56 -0.67 14.19
C THR A 17 20.96 -0.76 14.78
N MET A 18 21.58 -1.94 14.71
CA MET A 18 22.95 -2.14 15.16
C MET A 18 23.67 -3.26 14.40
N THR A 19 24.99 -3.15 14.30
CA THR A 19 25.84 -4.23 13.79
C THR A 19 26.42 -5.04 14.95
N SER A 20 26.30 -6.36 14.87
CA SER A 20 26.86 -7.30 15.84
C SER A 20 27.65 -8.39 15.11
N GLY A 21 28.97 -8.20 14.97
CA GLY A 21 29.82 -9.12 14.21
C GLY A 21 29.45 -9.13 12.73
N PRO A 22 29.13 -10.30 12.12
CA PRO A 22 28.78 -10.40 10.71
C PRO A 22 27.28 -10.21 10.41
N ILE A 23 26.47 -9.83 11.40
CA ILE A 23 25.02 -9.62 11.24
C ILE A 23 24.66 -8.18 11.58
N ASN A 24 23.71 -7.64 10.83
CA ASN A 24 22.99 -6.44 11.24
C ASN A 24 21.72 -6.87 11.99
N ILE A 25 21.25 -6.02 12.89
CA ILE A 25 20.07 -6.26 13.71
C ILE A 25 19.18 -5.03 13.57
N ALA A 26 17.93 -5.24 13.21
CA ALA A 26 16.88 -4.24 13.30
C ALA A 26 15.89 -4.67 14.38
N SER A 27 15.59 -3.79 15.32
CA SER A 27 14.72 -4.09 16.45
C SER A 27 13.68 -3.00 16.62
N TYR A 28 12.41 -3.38 16.64
CA TYR A 28 11.32 -2.47 16.93
C TYR A 28 10.81 -2.70 18.35
N TYR A 29 10.70 -1.61 19.11
CA TYR A 29 10.19 -1.61 20.47
C TYR A 29 8.84 -0.89 20.53
N THR A 30 7.90 -1.47 21.29
CA THR A 30 6.53 -0.98 21.45
C THR A 30 6.38 0.08 22.55
N GLY A 31 7.47 0.50 23.20
CA GLY A 31 7.39 1.41 24.33
C GLY A 31 7.01 0.71 25.63
N ALA A 32 7.00 1.48 26.73
CA ALA A 32 6.85 0.94 28.09
C ALA A 32 5.49 0.26 28.35
N ASP A 33 4.43 0.65 27.64
CA ASP A 33 3.08 0.15 27.88
C ASP A 33 2.97 -1.36 27.59
N ASP A 34 3.46 -1.81 26.43
CA ASP A 34 3.44 -3.23 26.04
C ASP A 34 4.79 -3.93 26.27
N SER A 35 5.90 -3.18 26.24
CA SER A 35 7.26 -3.67 26.48
C SER A 35 7.70 -4.86 25.58
N ILE A 36 7.16 -4.94 24.36
CA ILE A 36 7.46 -5.97 23.35
C ILE A 36 8.58 -5.50 22.42
N TYR A 37 9.52 -6.41 22.14
CA TYR A 37 10.62 -6.24 21.20
C TYR A 37 10.46 -7.22 20.03
N THR A 38 10.42 -6.71 18.80
CA THR A 38 10.47 -7.52 17.58
C THR A 38 11.82 -7.35 16.92
N ILE A 39 12.56 -8.45 16.74
CA ILE A 39 13.94 -8.41 16.27
C ILE A 39 14.05 -9.14 14.93
N LEU A 40 14.57 -8.44 13.94
CA LEU A 40 14.94 -8.97 12.64
C LEU A 40 16.46 -9.10 12.56
N LEU A 41 16.92 -10.30 12.23
CA LEU A 41 18.33 -10.59 11.94
C LEU A 41 18.57 -10.38 10.45
N LEU A 42 19.57 -9.56 10.14
CA LEU A 42 19.90 -9.11 8.80
C LEU A 42 21.33 -9.55 8.44
N SER A 43 21.57 -9.73 7.15
CA SER A 43 22.92 -9.86 6.62
C SER A 43 23.71 -8.55 6.76
N ALA A 44 25.04 -8.62 6.71
CA ALA A 44 25.91 -7.46 6.87
C ALA A 44 25.70 -6.35 5.81
N GLN A 45 25.09 -6.68 4.67
CA GLN A 45 24.82 -5.75 3.57
C GLN A 45 23.45 -5.08 3.68
N GLU A 46 22.56 -5.59 4.53
CA GLU A 46 21.21 -5.07 4.68
C GLU A 46 21.17 -3.92 5.68
N ASP A 47 20.44 -2.87 5.31
CA ASP A 47 20.18 -1.72 6.16
C ASP A 47 18.87 -1.94 6.93
N GLY A 48 18.97 -1.87 8.26
CA GLY A 48 17.82 -2.05 9.15
C GLY A 48 16.79 -0.94 9.07
N GLU A 49 17.19 0.28 8.70
CA GLU A 49 16.27 1.44 8.65
C GLU A 49 15.21 1.27 7.56
N ILE A 50 15.53 0.55 6.48
CA ILE A 50 14.60 0.23 5.38
C ILE A 50 13.39 -0.56 5.89
N TYR A 51 13.57 -1.34 6.96
CA TYR A 51 12.55 -2.20 7.52
C TYR A 51 11.69 -1.54 8.59
N GLU A 52 11.93 -0.27 8.97
CA GLU A 52 11.20 0.43 10.05
C GLU A 52 9.68 0.30 9.94
N ASP A 53 9.13 0.75 8.81
CA ASP A 53 7.70 0.75 8.55
C ASP A 53 7.11 -0.68 8.56
N GLY A 54 7.83 -1.64 7.96
CA GLY A 54 7.42 -3.04 7.91
C GLY A 54 7.49 -3.71 9.29
N LEU A 55 8.52 -3.40 10.07
CA LEU A 55 8.71 -3.89 11.43
C LEU A 55 7.61 -3.38 12.35
N SER A 56 7.30 -2.08 12.30
CA SER A 56 6.20 -1.49 13.07
C SER A 56 4.87 -2.21 12.81
N GLU A 57 4.56 -2.49 11.54
CA GLU A 57 3.32 -3.17 11.14
C GLU A 57 3.27 -4.63 11.62
N ILE A 58 4.34 -5.41 11.43
CA ILE A 58 4.34 -6.80 11.90
C ILE A 58 4.37 -6.86 13.43
N THR A 59 5.04 -5.92 14.11
CA THR A 59 5.07 -5.84 15.57
C THR A 59 3.67 -5.63 16.10
N ARG A 60 2.89 -4.71 15.52
CA ARG A 60 1.48 -4.53 15.88
C ARG A 60 0.67 -5.82 15.71
N THR A 61 0.89 -6.55 14.61
CA THR A 61 0.20 -7.82 14.35
C THR A 61 0.61 -8.90 15.35
N ILE A 62 1.90 -8.97 15.70
CA ILE A 62 2.44 -9.87 16.72
C ILE A 62 1.83 -9.55 18.08
N THR A 63 1.85 -8.28 18.51
CA THR A 63 1.27 -7.82 19.78
C THR A 63 -0.21 -8.19 19.89
N ALA A 64 -1.00 -7.96 18.84
CA ALA A 64 -2.42 -8.33 18.82
C ALA A 64 -2.67 -9.84 18.94
N ASN A 65 -1.69 -10.68 18.60
CA ASN A 65 -1.81 -12.14 18.62
C ASN A 65 -0.93 -12.81 19.69
N ILE A 66 -0.21 -12.06 20.52
CA ILE A 66 0.83 -12.61 21.40
C ILE A 66 0.29 -13.57 22.46
N HIS A 67 -0.96 -13.36 22.88
CA HIS A 67 -1.66 -14.21 23.85
C HIS A 67 -2.62 -15.22 23.19
N THR A 68 -2.53 -15.36 21.86
CA THR A 68 -3.39 -16.27 21.09
C THR A 68 -2.62 -17.50 20.64
N ASN A 69 -3.32 -18.61 20.43
CA ASN A 69 -2.71 -19.83 19.87
C ASN A 69 -2.44 -19.74 18.36
N THR A 70 -2.61 -18.56 17.75
CA THR A 70 -2.44 -18.34 16.31
C THR A 70 -1.11 -17.68 15.94
N LEU A 71 -0.33 -17.20 16.91
CA LEU A 71 0.93 -16.49 16.64
C LEU A 71 1.91 -17.33 15.78
N ASP A 72 2.14 -18.58 16.17
CA ASP A 72 3.07 -19.48 15.45
C ASP A 72 2.64 -19.71 14.00
N ALA A 73 1.33 -19.71 13.73
CA ALA A 73 0.80 -19.91 12.39
C ALA A 73 0.97 -18.66 11.49
N ILE A 74 0.98 -17.46 12.08
CA ILE A 74 1.07 -16.20 11.32
C ILE A 74 2.52 -15.71 11.14
N LEU A 75 3.44 -16.07 12.04
CA LEU A 75 4.84 -15.63 11.99
C LEU A 75 5.54 -15.89 10.63
N PRO A 76 5.40 -17.07 10.00
CA PRO A 76 6.01 -17.30 8.68
C PRO A 76 5.52 -16.33 7.60
N VAL A 77 4.22 -16.02 7.61
CA VAL A 77 3.60 -15.09 6.65
C VAL A 77 4.09 -13.66 6.89
N LEU A 78 4.16 -13.24 8.16
CA LEU A 78 4.69 -11.92 8.53
C LEU A 78 6.16 -11.77 8.14
N PHE A 79 6.97 -12.80 8.38
CA PHE A 79 8.38 -12.80 7.98
C PHE A 79 8.55 -12.75 6.46
N GLN A 80 7.77 -13.52 5.71
CA GLN A 80 7.80 -13.49 4.24
C GLN A 80 7.47 -12.10 3.71
N ARG A 81 6.41 -11.45 4.22
CA ARG A 81 6.06 -10.08 3.85
C ARG A 81 7.18 -9.09 4.16
N LEU A 82 7.80 -9.22 5.34
CA LEU A 82 8.90 -8.34 5.73
C LEU A 82 10.14 -8.53 4.85
N SER A 83 10.46 -9.77 4.45
CA SER A 83 11.64 -10.11 3.64
C SER A 83 11.63 -9.49 2.23
N VAL A 84 10.44 -9.22 1.68
CA VAL A 84 10.29 -8.56 0.37
C VAL A 84 10.09 -7.05 0.48
N TYR A 85 10.02 -6.51 1.70
CA TYR A 85 9.75 -5.09 1.94
C TYR A 85 10.72 -4.14 1.20
N PRO A 86 12.05 -4.39 1.19
CA PRO A 86 13.00 -3.51 0.48
C PRO A 86 12.82 -3.52 -1.04
N THR A 87 12.20 -4.56 -1.60
CA THR A 87 12.06 -4.75 -3.06
C THR A 87 10.71 -4.27 -3.58
N LEU A 88 9.82 -3.78 -2.71
CA LEU A 88 8.51 -3.28 -3.11
C LEU A 88 8.63 -2.08 -4.04
N ASN A 89 7.91 -2.14 -5.15
CA ASN A 89 7.78 -1.02 -6.06
C ASN A 89 6.72 0.00 -5.56
N ASP A 90 6.58 1.11 -6.27
CA ASP A 90 5.65 2.19 -5.88
C ASP A 90 4.18 1.74 -5.80
N GLU A 91 3.74 0.82 -6.66
CA GLU A 91 2.37 0.27 -6.62
C GLU A 91 2.15 -0.55 -5.35
N GLN A 92 3.11 -1.42 -5.01
CA GLN A 92 3.03 -2.24 -3.80
C GLN A 92 3.19 -1.40 -2.53
N LYS A 93 4.00 -0.35 -2.55
CA LYS A 93 4.08 0.62 -1.44
C LYS A 93 2.75 1.33 -1.23
N LEU A 94 2.08 1.77 -2.31
CA LEU A 94 0.72 2.31 -2.20
C LEU A 94 -0.28 1.26 -1.70
N ALA A 95 -0.14 0.00 -2.12
CA ALA A 95 -0.97 -1.11 -1.65
C ALA A 95 -0.77 -1.36 -0.14
N LEU A 96 0.44 -1.23 0.39
CA LEU A 96 0.71 -1.30 1.84
C LEU A 96 -0.01 -0.18 2.60
N ILE A 97 0.10 1.06 2.11
CA ILE A 97 -0.58 2.20 2.73
C ILE A 97 -2.09 2.01 2.70
N PHE A 98 -2.63 1.63 1.54
CA PHE A 98 -4.07 1.43 1.37
C PHE A 98 -4.57 0.17 2.11
N GLY A 99 -3.74 -0.87 2.29
CA GLY A 99 -4.06 -2.08 3.04
C GLY A 99 -4.06 -1.86 4.56
N SER A 100 -3.32 -0.88 5.07
CA SER A 100 -3.31 -0.55 6.50
C SER A 100 -4.59 0.18 6.92
N THR A 101 -5.37 -0.44 7.81
CA THR A 101 -6.58 0.18 8.40
C THR A 101 -6.26 1.50 9.08
N LEU A 102 -5.11 1.60 9.77
CA LEU A 102 -4.71 2.80 10.48
C LEU A 102 -4.41 3.96 9.52
N LYS A 103 -3.64 3.68 8.46
CA LYS A 103 -3.29 4.68 7.45
C LYS A 103 -4.51 5.10 6.64
N ARG A 104 -5.41 4.17 6.31
CA ARG A 104 -6.71 4.51 5.71
C ARG A 104 -7.52 5.42 6.64
N ALA A 105 -7.57 5.14 7.93
CA ALA A 105 -8.29 5.97 8.90
C ALA A 105 -7.74 7.41 8.94
N ILE A 106 -6.40 7.56 8.94
CA ILE A 106 -5.74 8.87 8.84
C ILE A 106 -6.11 9.58 7.54
N ILE A 107 -5.99 8.90 6.39
CA ILE A 107 -6.31 9.48 5.09
C ILE A 107 -7.77 9.91 5.05
N THR A 108 -8.72 9.05 5.43
CA THR A 108 -10.15 9.36 5.47
C THR A 108 -10.45 10.55 6.38
N ARG A 109 -9.84 10.61 7.58
CA ARG A 109 -9.97 11.77 8.47
C ARG A 109 -9.50 13.06 7.79
N LEU A 110 -8.42 12.99 7.01
CA LEU A 110 -7.90 14.13 6.26
C LEU A 110 -8.69 14.46 4.98
N ARG A 111 -9.53 13.55 4.47
CA ARG A 111 -10.48 13.83 3.38
C ARG A 111 -11.63 14.70 3.88
N ASP A 112 -12.11 14.40 5.09
CA ASP A 112 -13.18 15.14 5.75
C ASP A 112 -12.67 16.50 6.24
N ASP A 113 -11.48 16.52 6.85
CA ASP A 113 -10.84 17.71 7.37
C ASP A 113 -9.50 17.96 6.66
N VAL A 114 -9.39 19.09 5.94
CA VAL A 114 -8.18 19.40 5.13
C VAL A 114 -6.87 19.35 5.92
N ALA A 115 -6.95 19.60 7.23
CA ALA A 115 -5.83 19.52 8.15
C ALA A 115 -6.31 19.18 9.56
N VAL A 116 -5.54 18.34 10.24
CA VAL A 116 -5.79 17.93 11.63
C VAL A 116 -4.48 18.02 12.42
N SER A 117 -4.54 18.45 13.68
CA SER A 117 -3.33 18.49 14.52
C SER A 117 -2.84 17.08 14.84
N LYS A 118 -1.52 16.88 14.90
CA LYS A 118 -0.91 15.58 15.22
C LYS A 118 -1.40 15.04 16.57
N SER A 119 -1.53 15.93 17.57
CA SER A 119 -2.09 15.57 18.88
C SER A 119 -3.54 15.11 18.81
N GLU A 120 -4.40 15.80 18.05
CA GLU A 120 -5.80 15.40 17.88
C GLU A 120 -5.91 14.06 17.15
N LEU A 121 -5.13 13.88 16.09
CA LEU A 121 -5.09 12.64 15.33
C LEU A 121 -4.66 11.46 16.22
N ASN A 122 -3.64 11.66 17.06
CA ASN A 122 -3.19 10.64 18.01
C ASN A 122 -4.28 10.27 19.02
N ILE A 123 -4.97 11.26 19.61
CA ILE A 123 -6.09 11.01 20.55
C ILE A 123 -7.22 10.25 19.85
N TRP A 124 -7.62 10.72 18.67
CA TRP A 124 -8.68 10.09 17.89
C TRP A 124 -8.35 8.64 17.53
N LEU A 125 -7.12 8.36 17.10
CA LEU A 125 -6.68 7.00 16.80
C LEU A 125 -6.65 6.11 18.04
N LYS A 126 -6.21 6.61 19.21
CA LYS A 126 -6.28 5.84 20.47
C LYS A 126 -7.72 5.47 20.84
N ASP A 127 -8.67 6.38 20.60
CA ASP A 127 -10.08 6.10 20.83
C ASP A 127 -10.67 5.06 19.88
N GLN A 128 -10.20 5.01 18.62
CA GLN A 128 -10.58 4.00 17.63
C GLN A 128 -9.92 2.63 17.89
N TYR A 129 -8.66 2.64 18.34
CA TYR A 129 -7.81 1.45 18.52
C TYR A 129 -7.54 1.13 20.00
N ARG A 130 -8.59 1.12 20.83
CA ARG A 130 -8.51 1.00 22.30
C ARG A 130 -7.63 -0.12 22.85
N GLU A 131 -7.43 -1.19 22.07
CA GLU A 131 -6.69 -2.39 22.47
C GLU A 131 -5.41 -2.61 21.63
N GLY A 132 -5.04 -1.67 20.75
CA GLY A 132 -3.95 -1.82 19.80
C GLY A 132 -2.83 -0.82 20.00
N PHE A 133 -1.59 -1.31 19.96
CA PHE A 133 -0.40 -0.48 19.86
C PHE A 133 -0.29 0.20 18.48
N PHE A 134 0.02 1.50 18.47
CA PHE A 134 0.49 2.19 17.27
C PHE A 134 1.40 3.37 17.65
N ASP A 135 2.28 3.73 16.71
CA ASP A 135 3.17 4.87 16.82
C ASP A 135 2.79 5.92 15.76
N ILE A 136 2.27 7.07 16.19
CA ILE A 136 1.81 8.11 15.26
C ILE A 136 2.94 8.70 14.41
N GLU A 137 4.17 8.76 14.93
CA GLU A 137 5.30 9.33 14.19
C GLU A 137 5.70 8.39 13.05
N VAL A 138 5.82 7.08 13.32
CA VAL A 138 6.13 6.08 12.28
C VAL A 138 5.06 6.05 11.19
N GLU A 139 3.79 6.10 11.60
CA GLU A 139 2.66 6.04 10.67
C GLU A 139 2.62 7.30 9.78
N LEU A 140 2.77 8.50 10.35
CA LEU A 140 2.85 9.74 9.58
C LEU A 140 4.11 9.80 8.70
N ASN A 141 5.26 9.37 9.20
CA ASN A 141 6.51 9.35 8.44
C ASN A 141 6.37 8.46 7.19
N SER A 142 5.71 7.30 7.31
CA SER A 142 5.45 6.43 6.15
C SER A 142 4.60 7.13 5.08
N LEU A 143 3.59 7.92 5.49
CA LEU A 143 2.75 8.70 4.60
C LEU A 143 3.49 9.89 3.97
N VAL A 144 4.39 10.54 4.73
CA VAL A 144 5.26 11.62 4.25
C VAL A 144 6.26 11.09 3.23
N LYS A 145 6.94 9.96 3.50
CA LYS A 145 7.92 9.31 2.60
C LYS A 145 7.32 9.05 1.20
N ILE A 146 6.04 8.67 1.12
CA ILE A 146 5.33 8.41 -0.15
C ILE A 146 4.66 9.68 -0.73
N GLY A 147 4.64 10.77 0.04
CA GLY A 147 4.07 12.06 -0.35
C GLY A 147 2.55 12.11 -0.29
N ILE A 148 1.91 11.30 0.55
CA ILE A 148 0.47 11.35 0.80
C ILE A 148 0.13 12.54 1.71
N VAL A 149 0.92 12.74 2.77
CA VAL A 149 0.72 13.83 3.74
C VAL A 149 1.94 14.74 3.85
N LYS A 150 1.74 15.93 4.41
CA LYS A 150 2.79 16.87 4.83
C LYS A 150 2.49 17.33 6.26
N VAL A 151 3.52 17.33 7.10
CA VAL A 151 3.44 17.76 8.50
C VAL A 151 4.12 19.12 8.61
N ILE A 152 3.42 20.13 9.14
CA ILE A 152 3.90 21.51 9.23
C ILE A 152 3.55 22.12 10.58
N SER A 153 4.55 22.73 11.23
CA SER A 153 4.32 23.58 12.41
C SER A 153 3.75 24.93 11.97
N ILE A 154 2.57 25.30 12.50
CA ILE A 154 1.93 26.59 12.21
C ILE A 154 1.94 27.44 13.48
N GLN A 155 2.37 28.69 13.34
CA GLN A 155 2.42 29.62 14.46
C GLN A 155 1.03 29.76 15.11
N GLY A 156 0.98 29.67 16.44
CA GLY A 156 -0.26 29.73 17.20
C GLY A 156 -1.01 28.41 17.33
N GLN A 157 -0.57 27.34 16.64
CA GLN A 157 -1.06 25.99 16.87
C GLN A 157 -0.23 25.29 17.95
N PRO A 158 -0.86 24.49 18.83
CA PRO A 158 -0.17 23.82 19.93
C PRO A 158 0.61 22.56 19.48
N SER A 159 0.34 22.07 18.28
CA SER A 159 0.95 20.87 17.71
C SER A 159 1.11 21.05 16.21
N ASP A 160 1.98 20.25 15.60
CA ASP A 160 2.13 20.21 14.16
C ASP A 160 0.82 19.81 13.49
N MET A 161 0.55 20.41 12.33
CA MET A 161 -0.63 20.16 11.53
C MET A 161 -0.29 19.17 10.42
N VAL A 162 -1.14 18.17 10.24
CA VAL A 162 -1.04 17.15 9.19
C VAL A 162 -1.99 17.52 8.07
N PHE A 163 -1.48 17.60 6.84
CA PHE A 163 -2.24 17.95 5.64
C PHE A 163 -2.22 16.81 4.62
N LEU A 164 -3.34 16.56 3.93
CA LEU A 164 -3.36 15.68 2.76
C LEU A 164 -2.81 16.45 1.54
N VAL A 165 -1.80 15.88 0.89
CA VAL A 165 -1.17 16.43 -0.32
C VAL A 165 -1.58 15.65 -1.56
N ASN A 166 -1.58 14.32 -1.44
CA ASN A 166 -2.09 13.43 -2.47
C ASN A 166 -3.04 12.44 -1.81
N ASP A 167 -4.12 12.10 -2.50
CA ASP A 167 -5.00 11.00 -2.09
C ASP A 167 -4.64 9.72 -2.86
N ILE A 168 -5.15 8.58 -2.43
CA ILE A 168 -4.95 7.28 -3.07
C ILE A 168 -6.23 6.87 -3.79
N LEU A 169 -6.11 6.64 -5.09
CA LEU A 169 -7.15 6.06 -5.91
C LEU A 169 -6.82 4.60 -6.22
N VAL A 170 -7.78 3.72 -5.94
CA VAL A 170 -7.74 2.31 -6.30
C VAL A 170 -8.93 2.01 -7.19
N LEU A 171 -8.65 1.59 -8.42
CA LEU A 171 -9.67 1.26 -9.41
C LEU A 171 -9.24 0.06 -10.23
N ARG A 172 -10.22 -0.65 -10.77
CA ARG A 172 -9.99 -1.60 -11.85
C ARG A 172 -10.16 -0.93 -13.20
N ILE A 173 -9.25 -1.22 -14.12
CA ILE A 173 -9.32 -0.71 -15.49
C ILE A 173 -9.11 -1.82 -16.50
N PRO A 174 -9.71 -1.72 -17.70
CA PRO A 174 -9.37 -2.62 -18.79
C PRO A 174 -7.92 -2.41 -19.22
N SER A 175 -7.17 -3.50 -19.44
CA SER A 175 -5.80 -3.39 -19.97
C SER A 175 -5.86 -2.96 -21.43
N ARG A 176 -5.54 -1.69 -21.67
CA ARG A 176 -5.63 -1.07 -22.99
C ARG A 176 -4.77 -1.80 -24.02
N GLU A 177 -3.55 -2.18 -23.65
CA GLU A 177 -2.58 -2.84 -24.54
C GLU A 177 -3.12 -4.21 -24.95
N LEU A 178 -3.48 -5.05 -23.98
CA LEU A 178 -4.01 -6.40 -24.20
C LEU A 178 -5.32 -6.42 -24.98
N ILE A 179 -6.20 -5.44 -24.80
CA ILE A 179 -7.48 -5.35 -25.52
C ILE A 179 -7.28 -4.82 -26.94
N SER A 180 -6.37 -3.86 -27.13
CA SER A 180 -6.14 -3.26 -28.44
C SER A 180 -5.53 -4.25 -29.41
N ASP A 181 -4.66 -5.13 -28.92
CA ASP A 181 -3.98 -6.13 -29.75
C ASP A 181 -3.79 -7.48 -29.05
N PRO A 182 -4.86 -8.26 -28.81
CA PRO A 182 -4.76 -9.50 -28.06
C PRO A 182 -3.85 -10.55 -28.71
N VAL A 183 -3.73 -10.50 -30.05
CA VAL A 183 -3.03 -11.53 -30.85
C VAL A 183 -1.53 -11.34 -30.78
N ASP A 184 -1.06 -10.10 -30.89
CA ASP A 184 0.35 -9.78 -30.67
C ASP A 184 0.76 -10.01 -29.20
N HIS A 185 -0.21 -10.15 -28.30
CA HIS A 185 -0.03 -10.55 -26.91
C HIS A 185 -0.37 -12.03 -26.66
N HIS A 186 -0.18 -12.88 -27.68
CA HIS A 186 -0.24 -14.35 -27.64
C HIS A 186 -1.63 -14.99 -27.48
N LEU A 187 -2.72 -14.24 -27.67
CA LEU A 187 -4.06 -14.84 -27.77
C LEU A 187 -4.32 -15.37 -29.20
N PRO A 188 -4.82 -16.59 -29.38
CA PRO A 188 -5.30 -17.05 -30.69
C PRO A 188 -6.40 -16.14 -31.24
N GLU A 189 -6.37 -15.86 -32.55
CA GLU A 189 -7.36 -15.00 -33.23
C GLU A 189 -8.81 -15.49 -32.97
N SER A 190 -9.00 -16.81 -32.88
CA SER A 190 -10.31 -17.43 -32.60
C SER A 190 -10.91 -17.02 -31.25
N LEU A 191 -10.07 -16.67 -30.26
CA LEU A 191 -10.50 -16.32 -28.89
C LEU A 191 -10.67 -14.82 -28.68
N LYS A 192 -10.27 -13.98 -29.63
CA LYS A 192 -10.32 -12.52 -29.54
C LYS A 192 -11.71 -11.98 -29.20
N SER A 193 -12.74 -12.46 -29.90
CA SER A 193 -14.12 -12.03 -29.67
C SER A 193 -14.64 -12.47 -28.29
N ALA A 194 -14.25 -13.65 -27.83
CA ALA A 194 -14.63 -14.16 -26.51
C ALA A 194 -13.98 -13.31 -25.42
N TYR A 195 -12.67 -13.05 -25.52
CA TYR A 195 -11.95 -12.20 -24.58
C TYR A 195 -12.58 -10.80 -24.46
N PHE A 196 -12.85 -10.14 -25.60
CA PHE A 196 -13.50 -8.83 -25.58
C PHE A 196 -14.89 -8.86 -24.93
N THR A 197 -15.66 -9.93 -25.16
CA THR A 197 -16.99 -10.10 -24.57
C THR A 197 -16.91 -10.23 -23.05
N GLU A 198 -15.97 -11.02 -22.54
CA GLU A 198 -15.75 -11.22 -21.10
C GLU A 198 -15.31 -9.93 -20.40
N VAL A 199 -14.32 -9.22 -20.96
CA VAL A 199 -13.88 -7.93 -20.43
C VAL A 199 -15.03 -6.93 -20.42
N LYS A 200 -15.80 -6.85 -21.51
CA LYS A 200 -16.94 -5.92 -21.60
C LYS A 200 -18.03 -6.28 -20.58
N ALA A 201 -18.38 -7.55 -20.45
CA ALA A 201 -19.38 -8.01 -19.50
C ALA A 201 -18.98 -7.64 -18.06
N TYR A 202 -17.70 -7.83 -17.71
CA TYR A 202 -17.18 -7.43 -16.40
C TYR A 202 -17.36 -5.93 -16.13
N PHE A 203 -16.91 -5.07 -17.06
CA PHE A 203 -16.96 -3.62 -16.86
C PHE A 203 -18.36 -3.01 -17.01
N GLN A 204 -19.35 -3.74 -17.50
CA GLN A 204 -20.75 -3.32 -17.48
C GLN A 204 -21.36 -3.36 -16.07
N GLU A 205 -20.89 -4.27 -15.23
CA GLU A 205 -21.37 -4.45 -13.85
C GLU A 205 -20.41 -3.87 -12.80
N TYR A 206 -19.17 -3.58 -13.18
CA TYR A 206 -18.15 -3.08 -12.26
C TYR A 206 -18.51 -1.72 -11.68
N HIS A 207 -18.54 -1.67 -10.34
CA HIS A 207 -18.60 -0.44 -9.56
C HIS A 207 -17.46 -0.47 -8.54
N PRO A 208 -16.65 0.59 -8.43
CA PRO A 208 -15.60 0.67 -7.42
C PRO A 208 -16.15 0.44 -6.01
N ASN A 209 -15.49 -0.43 -5.25
CA ASN A 209 -15.88 -0.81 -3.90
C ASN A 209 -14.65 -0.83 -3.01
N GLU A 210 -14.70 -0.16 -1.86
CA GLU A 210 -13.56 -0.07 -0.95
C GLU A 210 -13.14 -1.43 -0.36
N SER A 211 -14.10 -2.29 0.01
CA SER A 211 -13.82 -3.63 0.51
C SER A 211 -13.15 -4.51 -0.53
N ASP A 212 -13.57 -4.41 -1.81
CA ASP A 212 -12.91 -5.09 -2.93
C ASP A 212 -11.49 -4.55 -3.10
N ASN A 213 -11.31 -3.23 -3.06
CA ASN A 213 -10.00 -2.59 -3.20
C ASN A 213 -9.01 -3.00 -2.09
N ILE A 214 -9.47 -3.10 -0.84
CA ILE A 214 -8.65 -3.60 0.29
C ILE A 214 -8.25 -5.06 0.04
N THR A 215 -9.23 -5.89 -0.35
CA THR A 215 -9.01 -7.31 -0.64
C THR A 215 -7.98 -7.50 -1.75
N LEU A 216 -8.02 -6.67 -2.81
CA LEU A 216 -7.03 -6.70 -3.89
C LEU A 216 -5.64 -6.31 -3.42
N CYS A 217 -5.52 -5.29 -2.57
CA CYS A 217 -4.24 -4.91 -2.00
C CYS A 217 -3.65 -6.08 -1.20
N GLU A 218 -4.42 -6.65 -0.29
CA GLU A 218 -3.95 -7.69 0.64
C GLU A 218 -3.67 -9.04 -0.04
N ASN A 219 -4.57 -9.49 -0.91
CA ASN A 219 -4.53 -10.84 -1.47
C ASN A 219 -3.78 -10.93 -2.80
N VAL A 220 -3.61 -9.81 -3.51
CA VAL A 220 -3.00 -9.81 -4.86
C VAL A 220 -1.73 -8.97 -4.89
N LEU A 221 -1.79 -7.69 -4.53
CA LEU A 221 -0.64 -6.79 -4.71
C LEU A 221 0.47 -7.00 -3.67
N LEU A 222 0.08 -7.38 -2.45
CA LEU A 222 0.98 -7.66 -1.34
C LEU A 222 1.30 -9.15 -1.17
N GLU A 223 0.65 -10.04 -1.93
CA GLU A 223 0.99 -11.45 -1.97
C GLU A 223 2.07 -11.66 -3.05
N PRO A 224 3.32 -12.03 -2.67
CA PRO A 224 4.44 -12.01 -3.61
C PRO A 224 4.24 -12.91 -4.84
N GLN A 225 3.68 -14.10 -4.66
CA GLN A 225 3.50 -15.07 -5.74
C GLN A 225 2.37 -14.65 -6.68
N ALA A 226 1.26 -14.14 -6.14
CA ALA A 226 0.16 -13.57 -6.91
C ALA A 226 0.61 -12.35 -7.71
N TYR A 227 1.43 -11.49 -7.12
CA TYR A 227 1.97 -10.33 -7.82
C TYR A 227 2.95 -10.72 -8.95
N GLU A 228 3.79 -11.74 -8.76
CA GLU A 228 4.65 -12.27 -9.84
C GLU A 228 3.83 -12.78 -11.03
N VAL A 229 2.74 -13.52 -10.78
CA VAL A 229 1.84 -14.00 -11.84
C VAL A 229 1.08 -12.83 -12.47
N LEU A 230 0.59 -11.88 -11.68
CA LEU A 230 -0.09 -10.68 -12.20
C LEU A 230 0.81 -9.88 -13.14
N LYS A 231 2.10 -9.70 -12.81
CA LYS A 231 3.07 -9.02 -13.70
C LYS A 231 3.21 -9.72 -15.04
N LEU A 232 3.20 -11.06 -15.07
CA LEU A 232 3.26 -11.83 -16.31
C LEU A 232 1.99 -11.63 -17.14
N ILE A 233 0.81 -11.75 -16.52
CA ILE A 233 -0.49 -11.66 -17.21
C ILE A 233 -0.80 -10.23 -17.66
N ARG A 234 -0.24 -9.21 -17.01
CA ARG A 234 -0.26 -7.81 -17.49
C ARG A 234 0.47 -7.61 -18.82
N GLN A 235 1.43 -8.48 -19.14
CA GLN A 235 2.28 -8.36 -20.32
C GLN A 235 1.81 -9.21 -21.50
N ALA A 236 1.09 -10.32 -21.25
CA ALA A 236 0.61 -11.19 -22.32
C ALA A 236 -0.51 -12.11 -21.83
N MET A 237 -1.27 -12.66 -22.78
CA MET A 237 -2.11 -13.82 -22.52
C MET A 237 -1.22 -15.05 -22.44
N VAL A 238 -1.37 -15.83 -21.38
CA VAL A 238 -0.41 -16.90 -21.09
C VAL A 238 -1.08 -18.24 -20.95
N THR A 239 -0.34 -19.31 -21.22
CA THR A 239 -0.78 -20.67 -20.94
C THR A 239 -0.34 -21.11 -19.56
N ARG A 240 -0.89 -22.22 -19.06
CA ARG A 240 -0.42 -22.84 -17.81
C ARG A 240 1.09 -23.16 -17.84
N ASN A 241 1.61 -23.55 -19.01
CA ASN A 241 3.04 -23.82 -19.20
C ASN A 241 3.92 -22.57 -19.03
N ASP A 242 3.41 -21.39 -19.36
CA ASP A 242 4.14 -20.15 -19.16
C ASP A 242 4.19 -19.74 -17.69
N ILE A 243 3.08 -19.96 -16.97
CA ILE A 243 3.00 -19.72 -15.52
C ILE A 243 3.88 -20.72 -14.76
N GLU A 244 3.96 -21.98 -15.19
CA GLU A 244 4.86 -23.01 -14.65
C GLU A 244 6.34 -22.58 -14.68
N LYS A 245 6.75 -21.75 -15.66
CA LYS A 245 8.13 -21.22 -15.70
C LYS A 245 8.42 -20.28 -14.51
N LEU A 246 7.40 -19.70 -13.88
CA LEU A 246 7.54 -18.83 -12.70
C LEU A 246 7.90 -19.58 -11.42
N ARG A 247 7.88 -20.92 -11.39
CA ARG A 247 8.48 -21.69 -10.28
C ARG A 247 9.94 -21.31 -10.04
N LYS A 248 10.67 -20.98 -11.11
CA LYS A 248 12.06 -20.49 -11.03
C LYS A 248 12.20 -19.11 -10.37
N LYS A 249 11.09 -18.38 -10.22
CA LYS A 249 10.98 -17.08 -9.54
C LYS A 249 10.30 -17.19 -8.16
N GLY A 250 10.12 -18.39 -7.63
CA GLY A 250 9.53 -18.61 -6.29
C GLY A 250 8.00 -18.66 -6.25
N VAL A 251 7.34 -18.90 -7.39
CA VAL A 251 5.89 -19.21 -7.42
C VAL A 251 5.72 -20.72 -7.25
N ASP A 252 5.49 -21.16 -6.02
CA ASP A 252 5.46 -22.58 -5.64
C ASP A 252 4.07 -23.20 -5.85
N ASP A 253 3.00 -22.49 -5.50
CA ASP A 253 1.63 -23.00 -5.57
C ASP A 253 0.82 -22.24 -6.64
N ILE A 254 0.97 -22.67 -7.88
CA ILE A 254 0.32 -22.07 -9.04
C ILE A 254 -1.20 -22.17 -8.95
N ASP A 255 -1.75 -23.30 -8.49
CA ASP A 255 -3.20 -23.47 -8.41
C ASP A 255 -3.82 -22.54 -7.38
N LYS A 256 -3.17 -22.36 -6.21
CA LYS A 256 -3.58 -21.36 -5.22
C LYS A 256 -3.52 -19.95 -5.80
N VAL A 257 -2.44 -19.59 -6.50
CA VAL A 257 -2.30 -18.25 -7.07
C VAL A 257 -3.33 -17.97 -8.15
N LEU A 258 -3.57 -18.91 -9.07
CA LEU A 258 -4.60 -18.76 -10.11
C LEU A 258 -5.99 -18.65 -9.50
N ARG A 259 -6.27 -19.42 -8.45
CA ARG A 259 -7.51 -19.29 -7.68
C ARG A 259 -7.65 -17.90 -7.05
N ILE A 260 -6.59 -17.35 -6.46
CA ILE A 260 -6.59 -15.98 -5.92
C ILE A 260 -6.98 -14.98 -7.02
N LEU A 261 -6.33 -15.03 -8.19
CA LEU A 261 -6.63 -14.08 -9.29
C LEU A 261 -8.05 -14.26 -9.85
N TRP A 262 -8.52 -15.50 -9.94
CA TRP A 262 -9.87 -15.84 -10.39
C TRP A 262 -10.97 -15.39 -9.43
N ASP A 263 -10.82 -15.70 -8.14
CA ASP A 263 -11.76 -15.33 -7.09
C ASP A 263 -11.87 -13.81 -6.97
N ASN A 264 -10.76 -13.10 -7.20
CA ASN A 264 -10.70 -11.64 -7.29
C ASN A 264 -11.10 -11.07 -8.66
N LYS A 265 -11.62 -11.87 -9.61
CA LYS A 265 -12.11 -11.41 -10.93
C LYS A 265 -11.07 -10.66 -11.78
N LEU A 266 -9.79 -10.95 -11.59
CA LEU A 266 -8.71 -10.39 -12.42
C LEU A 266 -8.43 -11.25 -13.65
N LEU A 267 -8.87 -12.51 -13.61
CA LEU A 267 -8.53 -13.53 -14.60
C LEU A 267 -9.80 -14.06 -15.28
N VAL A 268 -9.71 -14.30 -16.59
CA VAL A 268 -10.62 -15.15 -17.35
C VAL A 268 -9.81 -16.25 -18.05
N ILE A 269 -10.39 -17.45 -18.12
CA ILE A 269 -9.77 -18.61 -18.76
C ILE A 269 -10.55 -18.89 -20.03
N LEU A 270 -9.87 -18.84 -21.16
CA LEU A 270 -10.43 -19.16 -22.47
C LEU A 270 -9.79 -20.43 -22.99
N GLN A 271 -10.55 -21.24 -23.72
CA GLN A 271 -10.05 -22.50 -24.26
C GLN A 271 -10.16 -22.51 -25.78
N ASP A 272 -9.08 -22.88 -26.46
CA ASP A 272 -9.08 -23.07 -27.91
C ASP A 272 -9.71 -24.41 -28.34
N GLU A 273 -9.84 -24.63 -29.65
CA GLU A 273 -10.40 -25.86 -30.21
C GLU A 273 -9.55 -27.12 -29.92
N HIS A 274 -8.29 -26.94 -29.53
CA HIS A 274 -7.37 -28.01 -29.16
C HIS A 274 -7.35 -28.30 -27.66
N GLY A 275 -8.15 -27.56 -26.88
CA GLY A 275 -8.25 -27.71 -25.44
C GLY A 275 -7.19 -26.94 -24.65
N ASN A 276 -6.38 -26.08 -25.30
CA ASN A 276 -5.38 -25.27 -24.60
C ASN A 276 -6.06 -24.12 -23.85
N GLU A 277 -5.71 -23.96 -22.57
CA GLU A 277 -6.20 -22.88 -21.73
C GLU A 277 -5.30 -21.64 -21.81
N TYR A 278 -5.94 -20.49 -22.02
CA TYR A 278 -5.35 -19.16 -22.05
C TYR A 278 -5.87 -18.33 -20.88
N TYR A 279 -4.93 -17.92 -20.03
CA TYR A 279 -5.13 -17.14 -18.82
C TYR A 279 -4.99 -15.67 -19.20
N CYS A 280 -6.12 -14.97 -19.24
CA CYS A 280 -6.23 -13.61 -19.77
C CYS A 280 -6.63 -12.63 -18.67
N LEU A 281 -6.06 -11.41 -18.71
CA LEU A 281 -6.43 -10.37 -17.75
C LEU A 281 -7.82 -9.81 -18.06
N THR A 282 -8.80 -10.03 -17.19
CA THR A 282 -10.15 -9.44 -17.33
C THR A 282 -10.12 -7.96 -16.95
N ALA A 283 -9.44 -7.66 -15.85
CA ALA A 283 -9.32 -6.32 -15.30
C ALA A 283 -7.96 -6.17 -14.64
N ASP A 284 -7.29 -5.04 -14.88
CA ASP A 284 -6.10 -4.66 -14.16
C ASP A 284 -6.46 -3.81 -12.93
N VAL A 285 -5.68 -3.91 -11.86
CA VAL A 285 -5.81 -3.05 -10.68
C VAL A 285 -4.82 -1.89 -10.82
N VAL A 286 -5.30 -0.66 -10.64
CA VAL A 286 -4.46 0.53 -10.69
C VAL A 286 -4.54 1.27 -9.36
N LEU A 287 -3.37 1.41 -8.73
CA LEU A 287 -3.16 2.24 -7.55
C LEU A 287 -2.37 3.48 -7.95
N LYS A 288 -2.96 4.65 -7.76
CA LYS A 288 -2.31 5.92 -8.10
C LYS A 288 -2.53 6.97 -7.03
N LYS A 289 -1.52 7.83 -6.87
CA LYS A 289 -1.67 9.11 -6.20
C LYS A 289 -2.50 10.04 -7.07
N ILE A 290 -3.51 10.67 -6.49
CA ILE A 290 -4.33 11.68 -7.15
C ILE A 290 -4.24 13.01 -6.41
N PHE A 291 -4.46 14.09 -7.14
CA PHE A 291 -4.57 15.42 -6.56
C PHE A 291 -5.95 15.58 -5.91
N PRO A 292 -6.04 15.96 -4.62
CA PRO A 292 -7.31 16.09 -3.92
C PRO A 292 -7.99 17.42 -4.28
N GLU A 293 -8.46 17.57 -5.53
CA GLU A 293 -9.11 18.81 -6.01
C GLU A 293 -10.35 19.17 -5.16
N TYR A 294 -11.05 18.16 -4.66
CA TYR A 294 -12.22 18.31 -3.78
C TYR A 294 -11.90 19.05 -2.47
N HIS A 295 -10.64 19.13 -2.03
CA HIS A 295 -10.25 19.89 -0.84
C HIS A 295 -10.49 21.39 -0.97
N ILE A 296 -10.57 21.94 -2.19
CA ILE A 296 -10.91 23.37 -2.37
C ILE A 296 -12.30 23.67 -1.78
N ASP A 297 -13.26 22.76 -2.03
CA ASP A 297 -14.61 22.90 -1.48
C ASP A 297 -14.63 22.64 0.03
N THR A 298 -13.86 21.67 0.52
CA THR A 298 -13.70 21.42 1.97
C THR A 298 -13.15 22.66 2.69
N ILE A 299 -12.08 23.28 2.18
CA ILE A 299 -11.49 24.51 2.74
C ILE A 299 -12.51 25.63 2.78
N LYS A 300 -13.23 25.84 1.67
CA LYS A 300 -14.27 26.88 1.59
C LYS A 300 -15.37 26.64 2.61
N HIS A 301 -15.81 25.39 2.76
CA HIS A 301 -16.80 25.01 3.76
C HIS A 301 -16.32 25.29 5.18
N GLN A 302 -15.13 24.81 5.55
CA GLN A 302 -14.54 25.01 6.88
C GLN A 302 -14.31 26.50 7.22
N TYR A 303 -13.96 27.32 6.22
CA TYR A 303 -13.87 28.78 6.39
C TYR A 303 -15.22 29.40 6.71
N GLN A 304 -16.28 29.02 5.98
CA GLN A 304 -17.64 29.55 6.17
C GLN A 304 -18.24 29.16 7.51
N THR A 305 -18.02 27.92 7.94
CA THR A 305 -18.53 27.40 9.23
C THR A 305 -17.65 27.77 10.42
N ARG A 306 -16.45 28.31 10.17
CA ARG A 306 -15.43 28.61 11.19
C ARG A 306 -15.00 27.37 11.99
N SER A 307 -15.04 26.20 11.37
CA SER A 307 -14.60 24.95 12.01
C SER A 307 -13.08 24.79 12.04
N GLN A 308 -12.33 25.63 11.31
CA GLN A 308 -10.87 25.62 11.27
C GLN A 308 -10.31 27.05 11.26
N SER A 309 -9.10 27.22 11.78
CA SER A 309 -8.45 28.54 11.84
C SER A 309 -8.05 29.06 10.43
N PRO A 310 -8.16 30.37 10.18
CA PRO A 310 -7.78 30.96 8.89
C PRO A 310 -6.33 30.68 8.48
N ASP A 311 -5.39 30.66 9.44
CA ASP A 311 -3.97 30.42 9.17
C ASP A 311 -3.72 29.00 8.67
N VAL A 312 -4.40 28.01 9.27
CA VAL A 312 -4.35 26.61 8.82
C VAL A 312 -4.95 26.46 7.43
N LEU A 313 -6.10 27.09 7.17
CA LEU A 313 -6.75 27.05 5.86
C LEU A 313 -5.93 27.74 4.76
N HIS A 314 -5.28 28.85 5.09
CA HIS A 314 -4.34 29.51 4.18
C HIS A 314 -3.16 28.59 3.86
N GLN A 315 -2.57 27.95 4.88
CA GLN A 315 -1.49 26.99 4.66
C GLN A 315 -1.94 25.79 3.81
N ALA A 316 -3.16 25.30 4.00
CA ALA A 316 -3.73 24.25 3.17
C ALA A 316 -3.83 24.66 1.69
N LEU A 317 -4.28 25.88 1.40
CA LEU A 317 -4.33 26.42 0.04
C LEU A 317 -2.94 26.54 -0.59
N GLU A 318 -1.94 26.96 0.18
CA GLU A 318 -0.56 27.04 -0.29
C GLU A 318 0.00 25.65 -0.65
N ILE A 319 -0.26 24.62 0.16
CA ILE A 319 0.15 23.24 -0.11
C ILE A 319 -0.52 22.70 -1.39
N ILE A 320 -1.83 22.91 -1.53
CA ILE A 320 -2.60 22.49 -2.71
C ILE A 320 -2.04 23.19 -3.97
N LYS A 321 -1.76 24.49 -3.87
CA LYS A 321 -1.16 25.28 -4.95
C LYS A 321 0.22 24.76 -5.33
N GLU A 322 1.11 24.55 -4.37
CA GLU A 322 2.45 23.99 -4.58
C GLU A 322 2.36 22.66 -5.33
N ARG A 323 1.54 21.74 -4.81
CA ARG A 323 1.40 20.41 -5.39
C ARG A 323 0.85 20.45 -6.82
N TYR A 324 -0.13 21.30 -7.09
CA TYR A 324 -0.67 21.48 -8.44
C TYR A 324 0.43 21.89 -9.43
N TYR A 325 1.28 22.85 -9.06
CA TYR A 325 2.37 23.31 -9.92
C TYR A 325 3.47 22.26 -10.10
N GLU A 326 3.78 21.48 -9.07
CA GLU A 326 4.68 20.32 -9.20
C GLU A 326 4.16 19.31 -10.23
N MET A 327 2.89 18.93 -10.13
CA MET A 327 2.27 18.00 -11.07
C MET A 327 2.30 18.51 -12.51
N GLN A 328 2.07 19.81 -12.73
CA GLN A 328 2.18 20.43 -14.05
C GLN A 328 3.60 20.36 -14.61
N ARG A 329 4.63 20.49 -13.75
CA ARG A 329 6.03 20.34 -14.16
C ARG A 329 6.35 18.89 -14.50
N GLU A 330 5.95 17.93 -13.65
CA GLU A 330 6.12 16.49 -13.89
C GLU A 330 5.49 16.05 -15.21
N ALA A 331 4.27 16.53 -15.51
CA ALA A 331 3.56 16.21 -16.75
C ALA A 331 4.27 16.74 -18.00
N LYS A 332 4.88 17.93 -17.93
CA LYS A 332 5.66 18.50 -19.04
C LYS A 332 6.94 17.71 -19.29
N THR A 333 7.64 17.30 -18.24
CA THR A 333 8.86 16.50 -18.36
C THR A 333 8.58 15.13 -18.98
N LYS A 334 7.51 14.45 -18.56
CA LYS A 334 7.11 13.16 -19.15
C LYS A 334 6.79 13.25 -20.64
N LYS A 335 6.12 14.33 -21.07
CA LYS A 335 5.84 14.59 -22.50
C LYS A 335 7.08 14.96 -23.33
N ALA A 336 8.18 15.34 -22.71
CA ALA A 336 9.43 15.64 -23.41
C ALA A 336 10.33 14.39 -23.56
N ILE A 337 10.05 13.33 -22.81
CA ILE A 337 10.82 12.07 -22.79
C ILE A 337 10.13 10.96 -23.59
N ALA A 338 8.79 10.99 -23.67
CA ALA A 338 7.97 10.16 -24.56
C ALA A 338 7.86 10.79 -25.95
#